data_AF-A0A359IHU2-F1
#
_entry.id   AF-A0A359IHU2-F1
#
_cell.length_a   1.000
_cell.length_b   1.000
_cell.length_c   1.000
_cell.angle_alpha   90.00
_cell.angle_beta   90.00
_cell.angle_gamma   90.00
#
_symmetry.space_group_name_H-M   'P 1'
#
loop_
_entity.id
_entity.type
_entity.pdbx_description
1 polymer ?
#
loop_
_entity_poly.entity_id
_entity_poly.type
_entity_poly.pdbx_seq_one_letter_code
_entity_poly.pdbx_strand_id
1 'polypeptide(L)'
;MSEKRRKTKKHLLNPEGIIWLIRILLISSILLNGLVVVLDIYKDAEVKEGEVLEATADQSELFFLALLALILSFLPDYIEKRQNIHFPQQLEFLLILFMYAGIYLSARFDMYYRVFWWDDLLHGLSGAMIGFIGFLIVYKINHKHSMDFNPLLIAIFAFTFSVTIAVFWEIFE
;
A
#
# COMPACT_ATOMS: atom_id res chain seq x y z
N MET A 1 -4.75 30.60 41.54
CA MET A 1 -4.80 30.39 40.08
C MET A 1 -3.66 29.46 39.69
N SER A 2 -3.94 28.20 39.41
CA SER A 2 -2.94 27.20 38.99
C SER A 2 -3.31 26.73 37.59
N GLU A 3 -2.60 27.22 36.58
CA GLU A 3 -2.66 26.71 35.22
C GLU A 3 -2.22 25.23 35.18
N LYS A 4 -3.19 24.33 35.09
CA LYS A 4 -2.92 22.95 34.67
C LYS A 4 -2.48 22.99 33.21
N ARG A 5 -1.16 22.94 32.97
CA ARG A 5 -0.58 22.54 31.67
C ARG A 5 -1.20 21.20 31.26
N ARG A 6 -2.16 21.23 30.34
CA ARG A 6 -2.58 20.03 29.60
C ARG A 6 -1.38 19.57 28.80
N LYS A 7 -0.68 18.53 29.28
CA LYS A 7 0.27 17.76 28.47
C LYS A 7 -0.53 17.17 27.31
N THR A 8 -0.40 17.74 26.12
CA THR A 8 -0.85 17.11 24.87
C THR A 8 -0.17 15.75 24.80
N LYS A 9 -0.95 14.67 24.95
CA LYS A 9 -0.47 13.33 24.62
C LYS A 9 -0.04 13.39 23.15
N LYS A 10 1.26 13.34 22.89
CA LYS A 10 1.75 13.07 21.52
C LYS A 10 1.08 11.78 21.10
N HIS A 11 0.25 11.83 20.07
CA HIS A 11 -0.32 10.64 19.47
C HIS A 11 0.90 9.81 19.04
N LEU A 12 1.14 8.67 19.69
CA LEU A 12 2.36 7.87 19.54
C LEU A 12 2.55 7.35 18.10
N LEU A 13 1.52 7.48 17.27
CA LEU A 13 1.49 7.07 15.87
C LEU A 13 0.72 8.15 15.07
N ASN A 14 1.42 9.04 14.37
CA ASN A 14 0.83 9.88 13.33
C ASN A 14 0.89 9.13 11.98
N PRO A 15 -0.08 9.31 11.07
CA PRO A 15 -0.06 8.62 9.76
C PRO A 15 1.25 8.84 8.99
N GLU A 16 1.75 10.07 8.98
CA GLU A 16 3.06 10.42 8.40
C GLU A 16 4.22 9.59 8.97
N GLY A 17 4.29 9.41 10.30
CA GLY A 17 5.34 8.64 10.93
C GLY A 17 5.26 7.15 10.59
N ILE A 18 4.04 6.62 10.45
CA ILE A 18 3.84 5.23 10.00
C ILE A 18 4.27 5.07 8.54
N ILE A 19 3.94 6.02 7.66
CA ILE A 19 4.37 5.99 6.25
C ILE A 19 5.90 5.93 6.16
N TRP A 20 6.59 6.79 6.92
CA TRP A 20 8.05 6.75 6.97
C TRP A 20 8.59 5.46 7.56
N LEU A 21 7.95 4.91 8.59
CA LEU A 21 8.30 3.61 9.14
C LEU A 21 8.20 2.51 8.08
N ILE A 22 7.11 2.45 7.31
CA ILE A 22 6.93 1.48 6.21
C ILE A 22 8.05 1.62 5.18
N ARG A 23 8.36 2.85 4.74
CA ARG A 23 9.45 3.12 3.79
C ARG A 23 10.81 2.68 4.33
N ILE A 24 11.10 2.95 5.61
CA ILE A 24 12.34 2.52 6.27
C ILE A 24 12.43 0.99 6.35
N LEU A 25 11.32 0.31 6.66
CA LEU A 25 11.27 -1.16 6.68
C LEU A 25 11.53 -1.75 5.30
N LEU A 26 10.95 -1.17 4.24
CA LEU A 26 11.20 -1.57 2.86
C LEU A 26 12.66 -1.34 2.45
N ILE A 27 13.22 -0.17 2.73
CA ILE A 27 14.65 0.12 2.45
C ILE A 27 15.55 -0.87 3.20
N SER A 28 15.28 -1.11 4.48
CA SER A 28 16.05 -2.06 5.28
C SER A 28 15.96 -3.47 4.71
N SER A 29 14.78 -3.89 4.24
CA SER A 29 14.61 -5.18 3.57
C SER A 29 15.40 -5.29 2.28
N ILE A 30 15.38 -4.25 1.42
CA ILE A 30 16.11 -4.23 0.16
C ILE A 30 17.61 -4.42 0.42
N LEU A 31 18.15 -3.70 1.41
CA LEU A 31 19.56 -3.80 1.80
C LEU A 31 19.92 -5.19 2.35
N LEU A 32 19.06 -5.76 3.21
CA LEU A 32 19.29 -7.08 3.78
C LEU A 32 19.22 -8.20 2.73
N ASN A 33 18.19 -8.20 1.89
CA ASN A 33 18.04 -9.20 0.82
C ASN A 33 19.19 -9.08 -0.20
N GLY A 34 19.57 -7.85 -0.59
CA GLY A 34 20.72 -7.63 -1.46
C GLY A 34 22.04 -8.11 -0.86
N LEU A 35 22.25 -7.90 0.45
CA LEU A 35 23.43 -8.41 1.15
C LEU A 35 23.46 -9.94 1.17
N VAL A 36 22.34 -10.60 1.46
CA VAL A 36 22.24 -12.07 1.47
C VAL A 36 22.59 -12.63 0.10
N VAL A 37 22.00 -12.09 -0.98
CA VAL A 37 22.32 -12.51 -2.36
C VAL A 37 23.81 -12.39 -2.67
N VAL A 38 24.45 -11.28 -2.28
CA VAL A 38 25.90 -11.09 -2.50
C VAL A 38 26.73 -12.08 -1.68
N LEU A 39 26.35 -12.36 -0.44
CA LEU A 39 27.05 -13.32 0.41
C LEU A 39 26.91 -14.75 -0.10
N ASP A 40 25.74 -15.11 -0.62
CA ASP A 40 25.48 -16.45 -1.18
C ASP A 40 26.33 -16.67 -2.44
N ILE A 41 26.40 -15.68 -3.33
CA ILE A 41 27.30 -15.72 -4.51
C ILE A 41 28.78 -15.88 -4.12
N TYR A 42 29.21 -15.24 -3.03
CA TYR A 42 30.63 -15.28 -2.62
C TYR A 42 31.01 -16.53 -1.83
N LYS A 43 30.07 -17.14 -1.10
CA LYS A 43 30.30 -18.32 -0.26
C LYS A 43 30.29 -19.64 -1.03
N ASP A 44 30.06 -19.61 -2.34
CA ASP A 44 29.73 -20.76 -3.18
C ASP A 44 30.91 -21.69 -3.51
N ALA A 45 31.83 -21.91 -2.57
CA ALA A 45 32.94 -22.85 -2.75
C ALA A 45 32.55 -24.31 -2.48
N GLU A 46 31.40 -24.61 -1.83
CA GLU A 46 31.12 -25.96 -1.30
C GLU A 46 29.64 -26.43 -1.33
N VAL A 47 28.68 -25.70 -1.93
CA VAL A 47 27.25 -26.05 -1.88
C VAL A 47 26.75 -26.67 -3.19
N LYS A 48 25.72 -27.54 -3.12
CA LYS A 48 25.07 -28.12 -4.31
C LYS A 48 24.37 -27.02 -5.10
N GLU A 49 24.74 -26.88 -6.38
CA GLU A 49 24.25 -25.81 -7.29
C GLU A 49 22.72 -25.59 -7.25
N GLY A 50 21.92 -26.65 -7.09
CA GLY A 50 20.45 -26.55 -7.08
C GLY A 50 19.85 -25.84 -5.86
N GLU A 51 20.39 -26.06 -4.66
CA GLU A 51 19.87 -25.43 -3.42
C GLU A 51 20.23 -23.94 -3.36
N VAL A 52 21.39 -23.57 -3.92
CA VAL A 52 21.85 -22.17 -4.01
C VAL A 52 21.01 -21.37 -5.00
N LEU A 53 20.64 -21.98 -6.13
CA LEU A 53 19.81 -21.34 -7.15
C LEU A 53 18.41 -20.99 -6.62
N GLU A 54 17.76 -21.92 -5.91
CA GLU A 54 16.43 -21.71 -5.33
C GLU A 54 16.48 -20.63 -4.24
N ALA A 55 17.43 -20.72 -3.30
CA ALA A 55 17.60 -19.71 -2.26
C ALA A 55 17.88 -18.32 -2.86
N THR A 56 18.74 -18.23 -3.88
CA THR A 56 19.05 -16.95 -4.53
C THR A 56 17.85 -16.38 -5.27
N ALA A 57 17.04 -17.23 -5.92
CA ALA A 57 15.83 -16.82 -6.62
C ALA A 57 14.79 -16.21 -5.66
N ASP A 58 14.51 -16.88 -4.53
CA ASP A 58 13.57 -16.38 -3.52
C ASP A 58 14.00 -15.01 -2.96
N GLN A 59 15.29 -14.85 -2.64
CA GLN A 59 15.82 -13.57 -2.15
C GLN A 59 15.72 -12.47 -3.21
N SER A 60 15.91 -12.82 -4.48
CA SER A 60 15.80 -11.90 -5.61
C SER A 60 14.36 -11.45 -5.83
N GLU A 61 13.39 -12.34 -5.67
CA GLU A 61 11.96 -12.02 -5.72
C GLU A 61 11.61 -11.03 -4.60
N LEU A 62 11.98 -11.34 -3.35
CA LEU A 62 11.71 -10.46 -2.22
C LEU A 62 12.37 -9.09 -2.35
N PHE A 63 13.58 -9.03 -2.92
CA PHE A 63 14.25 -7.78 -3.25
C PHE A 63 13.44 -6.96 -4.26
N PHE A 64 13.00 -7.59 -5.35
CA PHE A 64 12.21 -6.95 -6.40
C PHE A 64 10.87 -6.43 -5.87
N LEU A 65 10.14 -7.25 -5.11
CA LEU A 65 8.85 -6.88 -4.53
C LEU A 65 8.99 -5.75 -3.50
N ALA A 66 10.05 -5.77 -2.67
CA ALA A 66 10.33 -4.68 -1.74
C ALA A 66 10.63 -3.36 -2.47
N LEU A 67 11.41 -3.42 -3.57
CA LEU A 67 11.70 -2.26 -4.40
C LEU A 67 10.43 -1.73 -5.08
N LEU A 68 9.60 -2.61 -5.63
CA LEU A 68 8.32 -2.24 -6.25
C LEU A 68 7.40 -1.57 -5.23
N ALA A 69 7.21 -2.18 -4.06
CA ALA A 69 6.40 -1.61 -2.97
C ALA A 69 6.95 -0.24 -2.52
N LEU A 70 8.27 -0.08 -2.46
CA LEU A 70 8.90 1.19 -2.11
C LEU A 70 8.59 2.27 -3.15
N ILE A 71 8.77 1.98 -4.44
CA ILE A 71 8.47 2.92 -5.53
C ILE A 71 6.99 3.32 -5.51
N LEU A 72 6.09 2.33 -5.40
CA LEU A 72 4.66 2.57 -5.35
C LEU A 72 4.23 3.37 -4.11
N SER A 73 4.93 3.23 -2.99
CA SER A 73 4.66 4.02 -1.78
C SER A 73 4.84 5.54 -1.98
N PHE A 74 5.58 5.98 -3.00
CA PHE A 74 5.75 7.39 -3.37
C PHE A 74 4.78 7.84 -4.47
N LEU A 75 3.97 6.94 -5.02
CA LEU A 75 3.03 7.24 -6.10
C LEU A 75 1.98 8.28 -5.69
N PRO A 76 1.35 8.20 -4.49
CA PRO A 76 0.40 9.22 -4.05
C PRO A 76 1.04 10.63 -4.01
N ASP A 77 2.18 10.78 -3.33
CA ASP A 77 2.97 12.02 -3.25
C ASP A 77 3.27 12.61 -4.64
N TYR A 78 3.64 11.75 -5.58
CA TYR A 78 3.95 12.15 -6.95
C TYR A 78 2.71 12.66 -7.69
N ILE A 79 1.57 11.98 -7.54
CA ILE A 79 0.30 12.38 -8.16
C ILE A 79 -0.14 13.74 -7.59
N GLU A 80 -0.04 13.95 -6.28
CA GLU A 80 -0.43 15.23 -5.67
C GLU A 80 0.34 16.40 -6.27
N LYS A 81 1.68 16.28 -6.29
CA LYS A 81 2.57 17.31 -6.81
C LYS A 81 2.33 17.62 -8.28
N ARG A 82 2.03 16.59 -9.09
CA ARG A 82 1.90 16.74 -10.55
C ARG A 82 0.51 17.16 -11.00
N GLN A 83 -0.54 16.70 -10.33
CA GLN A 83 -1.93 16.92 -10.73
C GLN A 83 -2.62 18.03 -9.95
N ASN A 84 -1.95 18.64 -8.96
CA ASN A 84 -2.53 19.64 -8.06
C ASN A 84 -3.82 19.13 -7.38
N ILE A 85 -3.78 17.85 -6.99
CA ILE A 85 -4.83 17.15 -6.24
C ILE A 85 -4.28 16.94 -4.85
N HIS A 86 -5.08 17.21 -3.82
CA HIS A 86 -4.72 16.88 -2.44
C HIS A 86 -5.50 15.64 -2.01
N PHE A 87 -4.79 14.56 -1.69
CA PHE A 87 -5.39 13.41 -1.03
C PHE A 87 -5.52 13.69 0.46
N PRO A 88 -6.61 13.22 1.08
CA PRO A 88 -6.66 13.16 2.53
C PRO A 88 -5.53 12.27 3.05
N GLN A 89 -4.81 12.71 4.07
CA GLN A 89 -3.69 11.98 4.68
C GLN A 89 -4.05 10.52 5.05
N GLN A 90 -5.31 10.29 5.41
CA GLN A 90 -5.83 8.96 5.73
C GLN A 90 -5.90 8.05 4.50
N LEU A 91 -6.24 8.59 3.33
CA LEU A 91 -6.28 7.83 2.09
C LEU A 91 -4.87 7.50 1.61
N GLU A 92 -3.95 8.46 1.70
CA GLU A 92 -2.54 8.23 1.39
C GLU A 92 -1.95 7.10 2.25
N PHE A 93 -2.20 7.16 3.56
CA PHE A 93 -1.81 6.11 4.49
C PHE A 93 -2.39 4.75 4.11
N LEU A 94 -3.69 4.68 3.79
CA LEU A 94 -4.35 3.43 3.39
C LEU A 94 -3.77 2.88 2.08
N LEU A 95 -3.49 3.74 1.09
CA LEU A 95 -2.84 3.36 -0.17
C LEU A 95 -1.48 2.71 0.08
N ILE A 96 -0.64 3.35 0.88
CA ILE A 96 0.71 2.87 1.18
C ILE A 96 0.66 1.58 2.00
N LEU A 97 -0.25 1.49 2.98
CA LEU A 97 -0.45 0.29 3.77
C LEU A 97 -0.94 -0.88 2.92
N PHE A 98 -1.90 -0.63 2.02
CA PHE A 98 -2.42 -1.62 1.09
C PHE A 98 -1.32 -2.15 0.15
N MET A 99 -0.51 -1.26 -0.45
CA MET A 99 0.61 -1.64 -1.31
C MET A 99 1.66 -2.45 -0.56
N TYR A 100 2.00 -2.03 0.66
CA TYR A 100 2.94 -2.77 1.51
C TYR A 100 2.40 -4.15 1.87
N ALA A 101 1.14 -4.23 2.28
CA ALA A 101 0.48 -5.46 2.69
C ALA A 101 0.35 -6.45 1.51
N GLY A 102 -0.23 -6.00 0.40
CA GLY A 102 -0.54 -6.85 -0.76
C GLY A 102 0.68 -7.34 -1.51
N ILE A 103 1.74 -6.52 -1.62
CA ILE A 103 2.94 -6.86 -2.40
C ILE A 103 3.99 -7.51 -1.51
N TYR A 104 4.58 -6.74 -0.59
CA TYR A 104 5.77 -7.18 0.12
C TYR A 104 5.45 -8.08 1.32
N LEU A 105 4.50 -7.67 2.17
CA LEU A 105 4.16 -8.45 3.37
C LEU A 105 3.58 -9.81 2.99
N SER A 106 2.72 -9.85 1.95
CA SER A 106 2.17 -11.08 1.40
C SER A 106 3.24 -12.07 0.99
N ALA A 107 4.20 -11.63 0.16
CA ALA A 107 5.26 -12.50 -0.33
C ALA A 107 6.24 -12.90 0.77
N ARG A 108 6.59 -11.98 1.68
CA ARG A 108 7.58 -12.27 2.73
C ARG A 108 7.13 -13.32 3.73
N PHE A 109 5.83 -13.40 3.98
CA PHE A 109 5.24 -14.24 5.04
C PHE A 109 4.24 -15.27 4.51
N ASP A 110 4.18 -15.50 3.19
CA ASP A 110 3.23 -16.41 2.55
C ASP A 110 1.77 -16.14 2.97
N MET A 111 1.38 -14.87 3.11
CA MET A 111 0.11 -14.51 3.77
C MET A 111 -1.11 -15.10 3.07
N TYR A 112 -1.10 -15.16 1.73
CA TYR A 112 -2.15 -15.77 0.93
C TYR A 112 -2.37 -17.25 1.26
N TYR A 113 -1.32 -17.95 1.68
CA TYR A 113 -1.40 -19.37 2.06
C TYR A 113 -1.68 -19.56 3.56
N ARG A 114 -1.16 -18.67 4.40
CA ARG A 114 -1.22 -18.82 5.87
C ARG A 114 -2.47 -18.22 6.50
N VAL A 115 -3.06 -17.21 5.88
CA VAL A 115 -4.17 -16.45 6.43
C VAL A 115 -5.31 -16.46 5.44
N PHE A 116 -6.29 -17.34 5.69
CA PHE A 116 -7.38 -17.65 4.76
C PHE A 116 -8.25 -16.45 4.34
N TRP A 117 -8.33 -15.40 5.16
CA TRP A 117 -9.12 -14.18 4.90
C TRP A 117 -8.25 -13.02 4.40
N TRP A 118 -6.95 -13.25 4.17
CA TRP A 118 -6.02 -12.19 3.77
C TRP A 118 -6.40 -11.56 2.44
N ASP A 119 -6.77 -12.40 1.48
CA ASP A 119 -7.19 -11.97 0.17
C ASP A 119 -8.50 -11.17 0.22
N ASP A 120 -9.51 -11.68 0.94
CA ASP A 120 -10.77 -10.97 1.20
C ASP A 120 -10.55 -9.59 1.84
N LEU A 121 -9.60 -9.48 2.78
CA LEU A 121 -9.24 -8.20 3.40
C LEU A 121 -8.68 -7.22 2.39
N LEU A 122 -7.74 -7.66 1.55
CA LEU A 122 -7.11 -6.82 0.54
C LEU A 122 -8.15 -6.36 -0.49
N HIS A 123 -9.02 -7.25 -0.94
CA HIS A 123 -10.14 -6.93 -1.83
C HIS A 123 -11.14 -5.95 -1.19
N GLY A 124 -11.48 -6.15 0.08
CA GLY A 124 -12.34 -5.22 0.82
C GLY A 124 -11.73 -3.83 0.96
N LEU A 125 -10.43 -3.75 1.27
CA LEU A 125 -9.70 -2.48 1.39
C LEU A 125 -9.56 -1.77 0.04
N SER A 126 -9.19 -2.50 -1.01
CA SER A 126 -9.05 -1.94 -2.36
C SER A 126 -10.39 -1.41 -2.87
N GLY A 127 -11.48 -2.16 -2.68
CA GLY A 127 -12.84 -1.72 -2.98
C GLY A 127 -13.22 -0.44 -2.24
N ALA A 128 -13.02 -0.38 -0.92
CA ALA A 128 -13.31 0.83 -0.14
C ALA A 128 -12.53 2.06 -0.65
N MET A 129 -11.25 1.89 -1.01
CA MET A 129 -10.42 2.95 -1.55
C MET A 129 -10.88 3.41 -2.94
N ILE A 130 -11.20 2.49 -3.84
CA ILE A 130 -11.72 2.81 -5.18
C ILE A 130 -13.08 3.50 -5.08
N GLY A 131 -13.95 3.04 -4.18
CA GLY A 131 -15.21 3.72 -3.88
C GLY A 131 -15.02 5.15 -3.40
N PHE A 132 -14.04 5.39 -2.53
CA PHE A 132 -13.68 6.74 -2.09
C PHE A 132 -13.16 7.61 -3.25
N ILE A 133 -12.37 7.05 -4.16
CA ILE A 133 -11.95 7.75 -5.39
C ILE A 133 -13.17 8.11 -6.26
N GLY A 134 -14.10 7.17 -6.46
CA GLY A 134 -15.36 7.41 -7.18
C GLY A 134 -16.18 8.55 -6.56
N PHE A 135 -16.28 8.56 -5.23
CA PHE A 135 -16.89 9.66 -4.49
C PHE A 135 -16.19 11.00 -4.74
N LEU A 136 -14.86 11.06 -4.65
CA LEU A 136 -14.08 12.29 -4.87
C LEU A 136 -14.28 12.86 -6.28
N ILE A 137 -14.37 12.00 -7.30
CA ILE A 137 -14.66 12.40 -8.69
C ILE A 137 -16.00 13.13 -8.76
N VAL A 138 -17.07 12.51 -8.25
CA VAL A 138 -18.42 13.12 -8.29
C VAL A 138 -18.49 14.37 -7.42
N TYR A 139 -17.90 14.33 -6.23
CA TYR A 139 -17.84 15.48 -5.34
C TYR A 139 -17.19 16.70 -6.00
N LYS A 140 -16.05 16.50 -6.68
CA LYS A 140 -15.35 17.57 -7.40
C LYS A 140 -16.17 18.13 -8.57
N ILE A 141 -16.84 17.26 -9.32
CA ILE A 141 -17.72 17.65 -10.43
C ILE A 141 -18.93 18.44 -9.91
N ASN A 142 -19.58 17.93 -8.87
CA ASN A 142 -20.73 18.54 -8.23
C ASN A 142 -20.40 19.97 -7.75
N HIS A 143 -19.26 20.12 -7.08
CA HIS A 143 -18.78 21.42 -6.61
C HIS A 143 -18.40 22.38 -7.74
N LYS A 144 -17.68 21.90 -8.77
CA LYS A 144 -17.23 22.73 -9.90
C LYS A 144 -18.38 23.31 -10.71
N HIS A 145 -19.48 22.57 -10.85
CA HIS A 145 -20.63 22.97 -11.67
C HIS A 145 -21.84 23.42 -10.84
N SER A 146 -21.68 23.57 -9.52
CA SER A 146 -22.77 23.91 -8.58
C SER A 146 -24.01 23.03 -8.79
N MET A 147 -23.79 21.73 -9.01
CA MET A 147 -24.87 20.76 -9.11
C MET A 147 -25.36 20.40 -7.70
N ASP A 148 -26.65 20.09 -7.58
CA ASP A 148 -27.29 19.63 -6.34
C ASP A 148 -27.61 18.13 -6.44
N PHE A 149 -26.59 17.29 -6.62
CA PHE A 149 -26.81 15.84 -6.67
C PHE A 149 -27.33 15.31 -5.33
N ASN A 150 -28.33 14.41 -5.42
CA ASN A 150 -28.85 13.68 -4.28
C ASN A 150 -27.71 12.83 -3.64
N PRO A 151 -27.43 12.93 -2.33
CA PRO A 151 -26.40 12.15 -1.66
C PRO A 151 -26.51 10.63 -1.90
N LEU A 152 -27.74 10.11 -2.03
CA LEU A 152 -27.98 8.70 -2.35
C LEU A 152 -27.46 8.34 -3.74
N LEU A 153 -27.60 9.24 -4.72
CA LEU A 153 -27.09 9.02 -6.07
C LEU A 153 -25.55 8.98 -6.07
N ILE A 154 -24.91 9.85 -5.30
CA ILE A 154 -23.45 9.85 -5.14
C ILE A 154 -22.98 8.54 -4.49
N ALA A 155 -23.67 8.07 -3.46
CA ALA A 155 -23.35 6.80 -2.79
C ALA A 155 -23.52 5.59 -3.72
N ILE A 156 -24.63 5.54 -4.47
CA ILE A 156 -24.87 4.47 -5.46
C ILE A 156 -23.79 4.51 -6.54
N PHE A 157 -23.45 5.69 -7.06
CA PHE A 157 -22.38 5.82 -8.05
C PHE A 157 -21.04 5.32 -7.49
N ALA A 158 -20.62 5.77 -6.31
CA ALA A 158 -19.35 5.38 -5.72
C ALA A 158 -19.28 3.85 -5.50
N PHE A 159 -20.38 3.25 -5.04
CA PHE A 159 -20.50 1.81 -4.86
C PHE A 159 -20.42 1.04 -6.19
N THR A 160 -21.23 1.39 -7.19
CA THR A 160 -21.24 0.68 -8.47
C THR A 160 -19.94 0.90 -9.25
N PHE A 161 -19.35 2.09 -9.17
CA PHE A 161 -18.02 2.38 -9.71
C PHE A 161 -16.97 1.46 -9.09
N SER A 162 -16.94 1.34 -7.76
CA SER A 162 -16.03 0.44 -7.06
C SER A 162 -16.21 -1.01 -7.46
N VAL A 163 -17.45 -1.51 -7.44
CA VAL A 163 -17.76 -2.89 -7.81
C VAL A 163 -17.36 -3.19 -9.25
N THR A 164 -17.60 -2.24 -10.17
CA THR A 164 -17.23 -2.42 -11.58
C THR A 164 -15.73 -2.58 -11.77
N ILE A 165 -14.92 -1.73 -11.11
CA ILE A 165 -13.46 -1.83 -11.17
C ILE A 165 -12.97 -3.12 -10.49
N ALA A 166 -13.55 -3.49 -9.36
CA ALA A 166 -13.24 -4.74 -8.68
C ALA A 166 -13.54 -5.95 -9.57
N VAL A 167 -14.69 -6.01 -10.24
CA VAL A 167 -15.02 -7.09 -11.18
C VAL A 167 -14.02 -7.15 -12.35
N PHE A 168 -13.57 -6.01 -12.86
CA PHE A 168 -12.53 -6.02 -13.89
C PHE A 168 -11.21 -6.59 -13.38
N TRP A 169 -10.85 -6.30 -12.14
CA TRP A 169 -9.66 -6.87 -11.50
C TRP A 169 -9.75 -8.40 -11.43
N GLU A 170 -10.86 -8.93 -10.92
CA GLU A 170 -11.12 -10.39 -10.79
C GLU A 170 -11.09 -11.16 -12.11
N ILE A 171 -11.27 -10.49 -13.25
CA ILE A 171 -11.16 -11.14 -14.57
C ILE A 171 -9.69 -11.43 -14.92
N PHE A 172 -8.75 -10.64 -14.39
CA PHE A 172 -7.32 -10.75 -14.68
C PHE A 172 -6.51 -11.47 -13.59
N GLU A 173 -7.08 -11.60 -12.39
CA GLU A 173 -6.51 -12.36 -11.28
C GLU A 173 -6.58 -13.88 -11.52
#